data_AF-A0AB34JUL0-F1
#
_entry.id   AF-A0AB34JUL0-F1
#
_cell.length_a   1.000
_cell.length_b   1.000
_cell.length_c   1.000
_cell.angle_alpha   90.00
_cell.angle_beta   90.00
_cell.angle_gamma   90.00
#
_symmetry.space_group_name_H-M   'P 1'
#
loop_
_entity.id
_entity.type
_entity.pdbx_description
1 polymer ?
#
loop_
_entity_poly.entity_id
_entity_poly.type
_entity_poly.pdbx_seq_one_letter_code
_entity_poly.pdbx_strand_id
1 'polypeptide(L)'
;MSTGRSCVCRLCAQSGLSVEYTRFNFGTELLPPPSDRVKGDMVDTLAKRCDALLVNFGHWWAASKPKPLPPFEPRTPSSYAREMSPLISRLAKASRNWSIPIAWVATNPYPINGGGPAYQKGNARHYNMGACPSSELRFPHVMQAYNERVKHVLAREGVEYVDTWSIALDLLDLSQDGAHYAYGDSPVGQPLAERALAWAVGALRHRDLSCLLQHS
;
A
#
# COMPACT_ATOMS: atom_id res chain seq x y z
N MET A 1 -0.03 18.03 3.34
CA MET A 1 -0.82 16.78 3.52
C MET A 1 -2.20 17.06 3.00
N SER A 2 -2.66 16.30 2.00
CA SER A 2 -4.04 16.38 1.50
C SER A 2 -4.81 15.22 2.12
N THR A 3 -5.68 15.52 3.08
CA THR A 3 -6.70 14.58 3.55
C THR A 3 -7.93 14.79 2.68
N GLY A 4 -8.07 13.95 1.65
CA GLY A 4 -9.29 13.93 0.84
C GLY A 4 -10.26 12.89 1.40
N ARG A 5 -11.51 13.28 1.65
CA ARG A 5 -12.60 12.30 1.77
C ARG A 5 -12.92 11.78 0.37
N SER A 6 -12.15 10.80 -0.10
CA SER A 6 -12.31 10.24 -1.44
C SER A 6 -13.31 9.10 -1.43
N CYS A 7 -14.40 9.29 -2.18
CA CYS A 7 -15.42 8.33 -2.61
C CYS A 7 -15.74 7.20 -1.63
N VAL A 8 -16.89 7.32 -0.96
CA VAL A 8 -17.64 6.17 -0.46
C VAL A 8 -17.89 5.26 -1.68
N CYS A 9 -17.06 4.25 -1.84
CA CYS A 9 -17.29 3.21 -2.82
C CYS A 9 -18.65 2.57 -2.49
N ARG A 10 -19.45 2.20 -3.51
CA ARG A 10 -20.74 1.51 -3.32
C ARG A 10 -20.61 0.30 -2.36
N LEU A 11 -19.46 -0.36 -2.39
CA LEU A 11 -19.10 -1.45 -1.48
C LEU A 11 -18.98 -1.00 -0.01
N CYS A 12 -18.42 0.18 0.26
CA CYS A 12 -18.34 0.73 1.62
C CYS A 12 -19.74 1.05 2.18
N ALA A 13 -20.60 1.65 1.35
CA ALA A 13 -21.98 1.94 1.72
C ALA A 13 -22.79 0.66 2.02
N GLN A 14 -22.57 -0.41 1.24
CA GLN A 14 -23.20 -1.72 1.47
C GLN A 14 -22.63 -2.46 2.68
N SER A 15 -21.37 -2.20 3.03
CA SER A 15 -20.69 -2.85 4.16
C SER A 15 -20.88 -2.12 5.49
N GLY A 16 -21.55 -0.96 5.49
CA GLY A 16 -21.69 -0.10 6.68
C GLY A 16 -20.37 0.53 7.13
N LEU A 17 -19.33 0.55 6.28
CA LEU A 17 -18.02 1.09 6.60
C LEU A 17 -17.88 2.53 6.09
N SER A 18 -17.31 3.41 6.92
CA SER A 18 -16.77 4.70 6.48
C SER A 18 -15.26 4.54 6.23
N VAL A 19 -14.79 4.92 5.05
CA VAL A 19 -13.36 4.82 4.70
C VAL A 19 -12.72 6.20 4.70
N GLU A 20 -11.72 6.39 5.55
CA GLU A 20 -10.84 7.55 5.50
C GLU A 20 -9.58 7.18 4.70
N TYR A 21 -9.42 7.81 3.53
CA TYR A 21 -8.24 7.63 2.70
C TYR A 21 -7.23 8.74 2.98
N THR A 22 -6.05 8.35 3.44
CA THR A 22 -4.92 9.29 3.56
C THR A 22 -3.78 8.86 2.65
N ARG A 23 -3.49 9.68 1.65
CA ARG A 23 -2.36 9.48 0.74
C ARG A 23 -1.14 10.25 1.23
N PHE A 24 -0.02 9.55 1.33
CA PHE A 24 1.28 10.20 1.52
C PHE A 24 2.12 10.06 0.27
N ASN A 25 2.09 11.12 -0.54
CA ASN A 25 3.01 11.25 -1.66
C ASN A 25 4.37 11.69 -1.14
N PHE A 26 5.32 10.76 -1.13
CA PHE A 26 6.72 11.12 -0.98
C PHE A 26 7.26 11.43 -2.38
N GLY A 27 7.85 12.61 -2.55
CA GLY A 27 8.65 12.95 -3.74
C GLY A 27 7.91 13.18 -5.06
N THR A 28 6.61 13.47 -5.07
CA THR A 28 5.99 14.23 -6.18
C THR A 28 5.74 15.69 -5.80
N GLU A 29 5.66 15.97 -4.49
CA GLU A 29 5.63 17.31 -3.90
C GLU A 29 6.70 17.37 -2.80
N LEU A 30 7.90 17.87 -3.14
CA LEU A 30 8.92 18.54 -2.31
C LEU A 30 9.16 18.16 -0.84
N LEU A 31 8.79 16.97 -0.35
CA LEU A 31 9.15 16.53 0.99
C LEU A 31 10.11 15.35 0.93
N PRO A 32 11.26 15.43 1.64
CA PRO A 32 12.08 14.25 1.88
C PRO A 32 11.21 13.16 2.55
N PRO A 33 11.61 11.87 2.45
CA PRO A 33 10.93 10.84 3.21
C PRO A 33 10.83 11.31 4.67
N PRO A 34 9.62 11.32 5.26
CA PRO A 34 9.39 11.89 6.58
C PRO A 34 10.35 11.22 7.55
N SER A 35 10.84 12.03 8.50
CA SER A 35 11.62 11.48 9.59
C SER A 35 10.82 10.38 10.27
N ASP A 36 11.54 9.49 10.89
CA ASP A 36 10.99 8.38 11.64
C ASP A 36 9.96 8.81 12.70
N ARG A 37 10.18 9.98 13.29
CA ARG A 37 9.24 10.64 14.20
C ARG A 37 7.93 11.02 13.51
N VAL A 38 7.99 11.67 12.35
CA VAL A 38 6.81 12.10 11.61
C VAL A 38 5.97 10.89 11.17
N LYS A 39 6.60 9.80 10.71
CA LYS A 39 5.89 8.56 10.39
C LYS A 39 5.17 7.97 11.61
N GLY A 40 5.82 8.00 12.79
CA GLY A 40 5.25 7.52 14.04
C GLY A 40 4.03 8.32 14.49
N ASP A 41 4.18 9.66 14.54
CA ASP A 41 3.10 10.56 14.96
C ASP A 41 1.85 10.42 14.06
N MET A 42 2.06 10.14 12.77
CA MET A 42 0.98 9.93 11.81
C MET A 42 0.27 8.60 11.99
N VAL A 43 1.02 7.50 12.17
CA VAL A 43 0.44 6.18 12.46
C VAL A 43 -0.40 6.25 13.73
N ASP A 44 0.12 6.86 14.80
CA ASP A 44 -0.62 7.03 16.05
C ASP A 44 -1.85 7.94 15.87
N THR A 45 -1.75 9.01 15.06
CA THR A 45 -2.89 9.89 14.80
C THR A 45 -4.00 9.19 14.03
N LEU A 46 -3.66 8.38 13.01
CA LEU A 46 -4.63 7.60 12.26
C LEU A 46 -5.24 6.50 13.13
N ALA A 47 -4.42 5.83 13.95
CA ALA A 47 -4.87 4.77 14.84
C ALA A 47 -5.83 5.27 15.93
N LYS A 48 -5.71 6.54 16.36
CA LYS A 48 -6.66 7.18 17.27
C LYS A 48 -8.03 7.46 16.66
N ARG A 49 -8.14 7.52 15.33
CA ARG A 49 -9.34 8.02 14.62
C ARG A 49 -10.07 6.95 13.83
N CYS A 50 -9.41 5.85 13.53
CA CYS A 50 -9.95 4.76 12.72
C CYS A 50 -10.10 3.49 13.56
N ASP A 51 -11.14 2.72 13.31
CA ASP A 51 -11.35 1.43 13.98
C ASP A 51 -10.47 0.30 13.41
N ALA A 52 -9.90 0.50 12.21
CA ALA A 52 -8.95 -0.39 11.57
C ALA A 52 -8.03 0.41 10.63
N LEU A 53 -6.82 -0.10 10.37
CA LEU A 53 -5.91 0.51 9.38
C LEU A 53 -5.41 -0.50 8.35
N LEU A 54 -5.49 -0.10 7.08
CA LEU A 54 -4.87 -0.78 5.95
C LEU A 54 -3.72 0.09 5.44
N VAL A 55 -2.55 -0.50 5.31
CA VAL A 55 -1.31 0.24 5.01
C VAL A 55 -0.63 -0.35 3.77
N ASN A 56 -0.29 0.50 2.81
CA ASN A 56 0.56 0.13 1.67
C ASN A 56 1.71 1.12 1.51
N PHE A 57 2.94 0.61 1.52
CA PHE A 57 4.13 1.34 1.11
C PHE A 57 4.95 0.40 0.22
N GLY A 58 5.54 0.86 -0.88
CA GLY A 58 6.52 0.00 -1.57
C GLY A 58 6.96 0.47 -2.93
N HIS A 59 6.03 0.78 -3.82
CA HIS A 59 6.39 0.92 -5.23
C HIS A 59 7.37 2.08 -5.51
N TRP A 60 7.25 3.21 -4.82
CA TRP A 60 8.15 4.35 -5.02
C TRP A 60 9.60 4.10 -4.60
N TRP A 61 9.87 3.07 -3.81
CA TRP A 61 11.22 2.72 -3.38
C TRP A 61 12.00 1.94 -4.44
N ALA A 62 11.31 1.45 -5.47
CA ALA A 62 11.93 0.82 -6.63
C ALA A 62 12.10 1.78 -7.82
N ALA A 63 11.62 3.02 -7.72
CA ALA A 63 11.83 4.04 -8.75
C ALA A 63 12.93 5.02 -8.32
N SER A 64 13.85 5.35 -9.22
CA SER A 64 14.67 6.56 -9.04
C SER A 64 13.76 7.78 -9.21
N LYS A 65 14.02 8.83 -8.44
CA LYS A 65 13.30 10.10 -8.59
C LYS A 65 14.17 11.10 -9.33
N PRO A 66 13.63 11.79 -10.36
CA PRO A 66 14.30 12.95 -10.91
C PRO A 66 14.32 14.10 -9.88
N LYS A 67 15.27 15.03 -10.09
CA LYS A 67 15.47 16.29 -9.33
C LYS A 67 14.14 16.99 -8.97
N PRO A 68 14.03 17.65 -7.81
CA PRO A 68 15.11 18.34 -7.09
C PRO A 68 15.70 17.62 -5.86
N LEU A 69 15.25 16.41 -5.54
CA LEU A 69 15.88 15.63 -4.47
C LEU A 69 17.24 15.07 -4.94
N PRO A 70 18.19 14.81 -4.02
CA PRO A 70 19.40 14.06 -4.36
C PRO A 70 19.02 12.79 -5.10
N PRO A 71 19.76 12.40 -6.16
CA PRO A 71 19.47 11.17 -6.89
C PRO A 71 19.41 10.02 -5.89
N PHE A 72 18.25 9.39 -5.82
CA PHE A 72 18.03 8.25 -4.96
C PHE A 72 18.09 7.00 -5.82
N GLU A 73 19.04 6.13 -5.51
CA GLU A 73 19.11 4.82 -6.16
C GLU A 73 17.90 3.97 -5.74
N PRO A 74 17.24 3.29 -6.70
CA PRO A 74 16.26 2.27 -6.38
C PRO A 74 16.78 1.32 -5.31
N ARG A 75 15.97 1.03 -4.30
CA ARG A 75 16.39 0.10 -3.26
C ARG A 75 16.40 -1.33 -3.77
N THR A 76 17.26 -2.13 -3.18
CA THR A 76 17.15 -3.59 -3.29
C THR A 76 16.04 -4.09 -2.37
N PRO A 77 15.45 -5.28 -2.63
CA PRO A 77 14.46 -5.86 -1.73
C PRO A 77 14.91 -5.94 -0.26
N SER A 78 16.19 -6.24 -0.03
CA SER A 78 16.77 -6.28 1.31
C SER A 78 16.88 -4.90 1.96
N SER A 79 17.29 -3.87 1.22
CA SER A 79 17.33 -2.50 1.79
C SER A 79 15.93 -1.99 2.09
N TYR A 80 14.99 -2.24 1.19
CA TYR A 80 13.59 -1.89 1.38
C TYR A 80 13.01 -2.51 2.65
N ALA A 81 13.16 -3.83 2.86
CA ALA A 81 12.64 -4.48 4.06
C ALA A 81 13.28 -3.97 5.36
N ARG A 82 14.59 -3.69 5.34
CA ARG A 82 15.30 -3.08 6.48
C ARG A 82 14.74 -1.70 6.80
N GLU A 83 14.46 -0.87 5.79
CA GLU A 83 13.92 0.48 5.97
C GLU A 83 12.43 0.48 6.36
N MET A 84 11.68 -0.57 6.01
CA MET A 84 10.29 -0.75 6.46
C MET A 84 10.20 -1.30 7.89
N SER A 85 11.21 -1.99 8.39
CA SER A 85 11.16 -2.60 9.73
C SER A 85 10.80 -1.62 10.85
N PRO A 86 11.40 -0.42 10.96
CA PRO A 86 11.01 0.53 12.00
C PRO A 86 9.56 1.01 11.89
N LEU A 87 9.05 1.15 10.66
CA LEU A 87 7.65 1.51 10.43
C LEU A 87 6.71 0.38 10.84
N ILE A 88 7.03 -0.86 10.49
CA ILE A 88 6.23 -2.04 10.85
C ILE A 88 6.19 -2.22 12.37
N SER A 89 7.32 -2.09 13.07
CA SER A 89 7.33 -2.15 14.54
C SER A 89 6.47 -1.03 15.16
N ARG A 90 6.42 0.16 14.54
CA ARG A 90 5.52 1.25 14.97
C ARG A 90 4.05 0.94 14.71
N LEU A 91 3.71 0.36 13.55
CA LEU A 91 2.36 -0.11 13.26
C LEU A 91 1.91 -1.14 14.30
N ALA A 92 2.76 -2.13 14.59
CA ALA A 92 2.47 -3.13 15.61
C ALA A 92 2.27 -2.51 17.00
N LYS A 93 3.11 -1.53 17.38
CA LYS A 93 2.95 -0.79 18.62
C LYS A 93 1.63 0.01 18.65
N ALA A 94 1.29 0.70 17.58
CA ALA A 94 0.06 1.47 17.48
C ALA A 94 -1.19 0.58 17.55
N SER A 95 -1.17 -0.57 16.87
CA SER A 95 -2.23 -1.58 16.96
C SER A 95 -2.49 -2.00 18.41
N ARG A 96 -1.42 -2.29 19.18
CA ARG A 96 -1.54 -2.63 20.60
C ARG A 96 -2.01 -1.46 21.46
N ASN A 97 -1.41 -0.27 21.27
CA ASN A 97 -1.71 0.92 22.08
C ASN A 97 -3.17 1.37 21.94
N TRP A 98 -3.71 1.31 20.72
CA TRP A 98 -5.06 1.77 20.40
C TRP A 98 -6.08 0.64 20.31
N SER A 99 -5.63 -0.61 20.47
CA SER A 99 -6.47 -1.81 20.35
C SER A 99 -7.28 -1.84 19.05
N ILE A 100 -6.61 -1.54 17.93
CA ILE A 100 -7.19 -1.59 16.58
C ILE A 100 -6.44 -2.60 15.70
N PRO A 101 -7.13 -3.33 14.82
CA PRO A 101 -6.48 -4.15 13.81
C PRO A 101 -5.75 -3.28 12.78
N ILE A 102 -4.53 -3.72 12.43
CA ILE A 102 -3.71 -3.09 11.39
C ILE A 102 -3.19 -4.19 10.46
N ALA A 103 -3.32 -3.99 9.16
CA ALA A 103 -2.72 -4.86 8.15
C ALA A 103 -1.93 -4.11 7.09
N TRP A 104 -1.00 -4.85 6.51
CA TRP A 104 -0.19 -4.44 5.39
C TRP A 104 -0.73 -5.02 4.08
N VAL A 105 -1.07 -4.17 3.13
CA VAL A 105 -1.54 -4.55 1.80
C VAL A 105 -0.35 -4.73 0.87
N ALA A 106 -0.34 -5.81 0.09
CA ALA A 106 0.68 -6.07 -0.90
C ALA A 106 0.91 -4.89 -1.86
N THR A 107 2.16 -4.67 -2.28
CA THR A 107 2.43 -3.81 -3.43
C THR A 107 2.14 -4.61 -4.69
N ASN A 108 1.18 -4.17 -5.50
CA ASN A 108 0.72 -4.89 -6.69
C ASN A 108 1.75 -4.85 -7.85
N PRO A 109 1.68 -5.80 -8.80
CA PRO A 109 2.61 -5.88 -9.94
C PRO A 109 2.45 -4.72 -10.91
N TYR A 110 3.53 -4.46 -11.66
CA TYR A 110 3.63 -3.43 -12.71
C TYR A 110 3.91 -4.10 -14.07
N PRO A 111 3.29 -3.65 -15.16
CA PRO A 111 3.60 -4.12 -16.52
C PRO A 111 5.01 -3.74 -16.96
N ILE A 112 5.69 -4.67 -17.65
CA ILE A 112 7.11 -4.55 -18.02
C ILE A 112 7.33 -3.50 -19.13
N ASN A 113 6.39 -3.35 -20.06
CA ASN A 113 6.51 -2.44 -21.19
C ASN A 113 5.15 -1.82 -21.52
N GLY A 114 4.93 -0.58 -21.07
CA GLY A 114 3.67 0.12 -21.31
C GLY A 114 2.59 -0.35 -20.35
N GLY A 115 2.10 0.55 -19.49
CA GLY A 115 0.88 0.25 -18.77
C GLY A 115 -0.31 0.24 -19.72
N GLY A 116 -1.46 -0.15 -19.19
CA GLY A 116 -2.66 -0.49 -19.93
C GLY A 116 -3.31 0.67 -20.71
N PRO A 117 -4.65 0.71 -20.77
CA PRO A 117 -5.37 1.51 -21.78
C PRO A 117 -5.01 3.01 -21.83
N ALA A 118 -4.47 3.61 -20.76
CA ALA A 118 -4.05 5.01 -20.77
C ALA A 118 -2.67 5.26 -21.42
N TYR A 119 -1.73 4.30 -21.45
CA TYR A 119 -0.49 4.46 -22.23
C TYR A 119 -0.73 4.27 -23.71
N GLN A 120 -1.63 3.36 -24.11
CA GLN A 120 -2.00 3.18 -25.51
C GLN A 120 -2.56 4.49 -26.11
N LYS A 121 -3.11 5.36 -25.26
CA LYS A 121 -3.62 6.70 -25.63
C LYS A 121 -2.60 7.83 -25.49
N GLY A 122 -1.34 7.54 -25.15
CA GLY A 122 -0.26 8.54 -24.99
C GLY A 122 -0.37 9.43 -23.74
N ASN A 123 -1.27 9.12 -22.81
CA ASN A 123 -1.58 9.97 -21.66
C ASN A 123 -0.78 9.65 -20.38
N ALA A 124 0.11 8.66 -20.44
CA ALA A 124 0.92 8.23 -19.29
C ALA A 124 2.42 8.29 -19.61
N ARG A 125 3.24 8.71 -18.63
CA ARG A 125 4.70 8.81 -18.78
C ARG A 125 5.30 7.41 -18.83
N HIS A 126 6.09 7.11 -19.87
CA HIS A 126 6.81 5.84 -20.02
C HIS A 126 7.67 5.54 -18.78
N TYR A 127 7.43 4.39 -18.14
CA TYR A 127 8.43 3.78 -17.28
C TYR A 127 9.48 3.14 -18.17
N ASN A 128 10.64 3.80 -18.31
CA ASN A 128 11.74 3.28 -19.12
C ASN A 128 12.48 2.18 -18.34
N MET A 129 11.86 1.00 -18.24
CA MET A 129 12.44 -0.18 -17.58
C MET A 129 13.47 -0.91 -18.47
N GLY A 130 13.63 -0.47 -19.73
CA GLY A 130 14.60 -1.00 -20.68
C GLY A 130 15.94 -0.27 -20.72
N ALA A 131 16.12 0.81 -19.94
CA ALA A 131 17.39 1.53 -19.88
C ALA A 131 18.43 0.80 -18.99
N CYS A 132 19.70 0.84 -19.39
CA CYS A 132 20.82 0.33 -18.58
C CYS A 132 21.79 1.49 -18.24
N PRO A 133 22.10 1.75 -16.96
CA PRO A 133 21.51 1.13 -15.77
C PRO A 133 20.05 1.57 -15.59
N SER A 134 19.19 0.65 -15.14
CA SER A 134 17.78 1.00 -15.00
C SER A 134 17.60 1.96 -13.84
N SER A 135 17.01 3.11 -14.15
CA SER A 135 16.55 4.09 -13.17
C SER A 135 15.19 3.66 -12.57
N GLU A 136 14.70 2.48 -12.93
CA GLU A 136 13.39 1.94 -12.59
C GLU A 136 13.43 0.43 -12.34
N LEU A 137 13.21 -0.02 -11.11
CA LEU A 137 13.24 -1.42 -10.70
C LEU A 137 11.86 -1.99 -10.37
N ARG A 138 10.76 -1.35 -10.76
CA ARG A 138 9.39 -1.85 -10.52
C ARG A 138 9.00 -3.11 -11.30
N PHE A 139 9.95 -3.93 -11.74
CA PHE A 139 9.65 -5.22 -12.34
C PHE A 139 8.79 -6.10 -11.41
N PRO A 140 7.86 -6.91 -11.93
CA PRO A 140 7.04 -7.80 -11.11
C PRO A 140 7.85 -8.66 -10.14
N HIS A 141 8.93 -9.30 -10.58
CA HIS A 141 9.76 -10.14 -9.72
C HIS A 141 10.45 -9.35 -8.59
N VAL A 142 10.79 -8.07 -8.79
CA VAL A 142 11.34 -7.21 -7.73
C VAL A 142 10.25 -6.84 -6.73
N MET A 143 9.04 -6.50 -7.20
CA MET A 143 7.91 -6.20 -6.32
C MET A 143 7.44 -7.42 -5.52
N GLN A 144 7.49 -8.61 -6.12
CA GLN A 144 7.28 -9.86 -5.41
C GLN A 144 8.34 -10.05 -4.31
N ALA A 145 9.62 -9.84 -4.64
CA ALA A 145 10.70 -9.92 -3.66
C ALA A 145 10.53 -8.90 -2.52
N TYR A 146 10.03 -7.69 -2.80
CA TYR A 146 9.68 -6.70 -1.78
C TYR A 146 8.61 -7.23 -0.83
N ASN A 147 7.51 -7.74 -1.40
CA ASN A 147 6.39 -8.31 -0.63
C ASN A 147 6.86 -9.48 0.26
N GLU A 148 7.64 -10.42 -0.29
CA GLU A 148 8.14 -11.56 0.48
C GLU A 148 9.09 -11.14 1.62
N ARG A 149 9.99 -10.19 1.37
CA ARG A 149 10.88 -9.69 2.43
C ARG A 149 10.10 -8.96 3.52
N VAL A 150 9.08 -8.17 3.17
CA VAL A 150 8.24 -7.48 4.14
C VAL A 150 7.34 -8.45 4.91
N LYS A 151 6.78 -9.50 4.28
CA LYS A 151 6.02 -10.55 4.97
C LYS A 151 6.79 -11.15 6.15
N HIS A 152 8.09 -11.41 5.99
CA HIS A 152 8.92 -11.89 7.09
C HIS A 152 9.04 -10.88 8.24
N VAL A 153 9.06 -9.58 7.94
CA VAL A 153 9.08 -8.53 8.97
C VAL A 153 7.72 -8.44 9.67
N LEU A 154 6.63 -8.44 8.90
CA LEU A 154 5.25 -8.40 9.39
C LEU A 154 4.95 -9.56 10.33
N ALA A 155 5.32 -10.78 9.94
CA ALA A 155 5.11 -11.99 10.74
C ALA A 155 5.81 -11.93 12.10
N ARG A 156 7.03 -11.36 12.16
CA ARG A 156 7.76 -11.18 13.42
C ARG A 156 7.11 -10.16 14.36
N GLU A 157 6.44 -9.16 13.79
CA GLU A 157 5.83 -8.05 14.51
C GLU A 157 4.33 -8.28 14.80
N GLY A 158 3.76 -9.38 14.30
CA GLY A 158 2.35 -9.71 14.44
C GLY A 158 1.42 -8.80 13.64
N VAL A 159 1.89 -8.23 12.52
CA VAL A 159 1.07 -7.42 11.62
C VAL A 159 0.53 -8.31 10.51
N GLU A 160 -0.76 -8.25 10.25
CA GLU A 160 -1.39 -9.08 9.21
C GLU A 160 -1.01 -8.61 7.80
N TYR A 161 -1.01 -9.55 6.85
CA TYR A 161 -0.72 -9.29 5.44
C TYR A 161 -1.95 -9.55 4.60
N VAL A 162 -2.37 -8.57 3.82
CA VAL A 162 -3.47 -8.68 2.85
C VAL A 162 -2.89 -8.88 1.46
N ASP A 163 -3.01 -10.10 0.96
CA ASP A 163 -2.54 -10.47 -0.36
C ASP A 163 -3.50 -9.95 -1.45
N THR A 164 -3.08 -8.85 -2.09
CA THR A 164 -3.69 -8.33 -3.32
C THR A 164 -2.83 -8.62 -4.55
N TRP A 165 -1.63 -9.17 -4.35
CA TRP A 165 -0.69 -9.50 -5.43
C TRP A 165 -1.22 -10.61 -6.32
N SER A 166 -1.66 -11.71 -5.70
CA SER A 166 -2.17 -12.89 -6.42
C SER A 166 -3.37 -12.59 -7.31
N ILE A 167 -4.18 -11.59 -6.94
CA ILE A 167 -5.33 -11.12 -7.74
C ILE A 167 -4.85 -10.38 -8.99
N ALA A 168 -3.82 -9.56 -8.85
CA ALA A 168 -3.37 -8.67 -9.91
C ALA A 168 -2.31 -9.28 -10.85
N LEU A 169 -1.64 -10.35 -10.45
CA LEU A 169 -0.50 -10.92 -11.20
C LEU A 169 -0.87 -11.33 -12.63
N ASP A 170 -1.93 -12.11 -12.81
CA ASP A 170 -2.33 -12.62 -14.13
C ASP A 170 -2.93 -11.52 -15.02
N LEU A 171 -3.21 -10.35 -14.45
CA LEU A 171 -3.91 -9.23 -15.10
C LEU A 171 -3.11 -7.93 -14.97
N LEU A 172 -1.80 -8.02 -14.76
CA LEU A 172 -0.94 -6.86 -14.47
C LEU A 172 -0.94 -5.83 -15.61
N ASP A 173 -1.18 -6.27 -16.84
CA ASP A 173 -1.25 -5.41 -18.04
C ASP A 173 -2.52 -4.54 -18.08
N LEU A 174 -3.51 -4.81 -17.24
CA LEU A 174 -4.73 -4.01 -17.11
C LEU A 174 -4.58 -2.82 -16.16
N SER A 175 -3.37 -2.61 -15.61
CA SER A 175 -3.02 -1.41 -14.85
C SER A 175 -3.21 -0.15 -15.70
N GLN A 176 -4.12 0.75 -15.33
CA GLN A 176 -4.60 1.86 -16.17
C GLN A 176 -3.45 2.78 -16.63
N ASP A 177 -2.67 3.27 -15.67
CA ASP A 177 -1.50 4.12 -15.87
C ASP A 177 -0.21 3.39 -15.47
N GLY A 178 -0.25 2.05 -15.47
CA GLY A 178 0.92 1.21 -15.24
C GLY A 178 1.35 1.19 -13.79
N ALA A 179 0.62 1.89 -12.91
CA ALA A 179 0.80 1.87 -11.46
C ALA A 179 -0.51 1.64 -10.70
N HIS A 180 -1.65 2.03 -11.28
CA HIS A 180 -2.95 2.01 -10.62
C HIS A 180 -3.95 1.13 -11.38
N TYR A 181 -4.74 0.36 -10.62
CA TYR A 181 -5.85 -0.43 -11.14
C TYR A 181 -7.15 0.33 -10.90
N ALA A 182 -7.87 0.68 -11.96
CA ALA A 182 -9.09 1.48 -11.87
C ALA A 182 -10.24 0.68 -11.22
N TYR A 183 -11.01 1.33 -10.34
CA TYR A 183 -12.23 0.76 -9.77
C TYR A 183 -13.40 0.90 -10.77
N GLY A 184 -14.22 -0.14 -10.95
CA GLY A 184 -15.47 -0.11 -11.74
C GLY A 184 -15.37 -0.67 -13.16
N ASP A 185 -14.29 -0.39 -13.88
CA ASP A 185 -14.10 -0.81 -15.29
C ASP A 185 -12.94 -1.81 -15.48
N SER A 186 -12.34 -2.29 -14.39
CA SER A 186 -11.22 -3.23 -14.43
C SER A 186 -11.61 -4.54 -13.74
N PRO A 187 -11.32 -5.70 -14.36
CA PRO A 187 -11.46 -7.00 -13.69
C PRO A 187 -10.46 -7.18 -12.54
N VAL A 188 -9.57 -6.20 -12.28
CA VAL A 188 -8.60 -6.22 -11.18
C VAL A 188 -9.03 -5.28 -10.06
N GLY A 189 -9.37 -4.02 -10.36
CA GLY A 189 -9.56 -2.98 -9.35
C GLY A 189 -10.66 -3.28 -8.33
N GLN A 190 -11.79 -3.85 -8.77
CA GLN A 190 -12.87 -4.24 -7.86
C GLN A 190 -12.45 -5.41 -6.94
N PRO A 191 -11.93 -6.55 -7.44
CA PRO A 191 -11.43 -7.63 -6.58
C PRO A 191 -10.36 -7.21 -5.57
N LEU A 192 -9.46 -6.28 -5.92
CA LEU A 192 -8.47 -5.75 -4.96
C LEU A 192 -9.17 -5.00 -3.81
N ALA A 193 -10.16 -4.17 -4.13
CA ALA A 193 -10.94 -3.42 -3.13
C ALA A 193 -11.78 -4.36 -2.26
N GLU A 194 -12.43 -5.35 -2.85
CA GLU A 194 -13.21 -6.36 -2.13
C GLU A 194 -12.34 -7.16 -1.16
N ARG A 195 -11.13 -7.56 -1.57
CA ARG A 195 -10.17 -8.25 -0.69
C ARG A 195 -9.79 -7.39 0.53
N ALA A 196 -9.52 -6.11 0.31
CA ALA A 196 -9.17 -5.18 1.38
C ALA A 196 -10.35 -4.91 2.33
N LEU A 197 -11.57 -4.75 1.79
CA LEU A 197 -12.78 -4.55 2.57
C LEU A 197 -13.18 -5.80 3.35
N ALA A 198 -13.08 -6.99 2.76
CA ALA A 198 -13.38 -8.25 3.42
C ALA A 198 -12.48 -8.46 4.66
N TRP A 199 -11.19 -8.11 4.54
CA TRP A 199 -10.29 -8.07 5.69
C TRP A 199 -10.78 -7.11 6.77
N ALA A 200 -11.10 -5.86 6.41
CA ALA A 200 -11.51 -4.85 7.38
C ALA A 200 -12.79 -5.24 8.12
N VAL A 201 -13.81 -5.74 7.40
CA VAL A 201 -15.06 -6.25 7.99
C VAL A 201 -14.78 -7.42 8.94
N GLY A 202 -13.95 -8.37 8.52
CA GLY A 202 -13.57 -9.52 9.36
C GLY A 202 -12.90 -9.07 10.66
N ALA A 203 -11.90 -8.20 10.55
CA ALA A 203 -11.13 -7.71 11.70
C ALA A 203 -12.01 -6.95 12.71
N LEU A 204 -12.95 -6.14 12.24
CA LEU A 204 -13.87 -5.40 13.10
C LEU A 204 -14.90 -6.31 13.79
N ARG A 205 -15.44 -7.31 13.10
CA ARG A 205 -16.39 -8.27 13.70
C ARG A 205 -15.75 -9.11 14.81
N HIS A 206 -14.50 -9.51 14.65
CA HIS A 206 -13.79 -10.25 15.69
C HIS A 206 -13.57 -9.41 16.96
N ARG A 207 -13.45 -8.08 16.83
CA ARG A 207 -13.33 -7.16 17.95
C ARG A 207 -14.60 -7.13 18.79
N ASP A 208 -15.76 -6.97 18.16
CA ASP A 208 -17.05 -6.95 18.85
C ASP A 208 -17.28 -8.24 19.66
N LEU A 209 -16.92 -9.39 19.09
CA LEU A 209 -16.99 -10.68 19.80
C LEU A 209 -15.99 -10.77 20.96
N SER A 210 -14.77 -10.28 20.80
CA SER A 210 -13.76 -10.27 21.86
C SER A 210 -14.12 -9.35 23.03
N CYS A 211 -14.79 -8.22 22.78
CA CYS A 211 -15.30 -7.34 23.83
C CYS A 211 -16.48 -7.96 24.58
N LEU A 212 -17.36 -8.71 23.90
CA LEU A 212 -18.48 -9.41 24.55
C LEU A 212 -18.00 -10.53 25.47
N LEU A 213 -16.93 -11.24 25.09
CA LEU A 213 -16.35 -12.32 25.89
C LEU A 213 -15.55 -11.84 27.12
N GLN A 214 -15.16 -10.56 27.18
CA GLN A 214 -14.51 -9.96 28.35
C GLN A 214 -15.50 -9.49 29.43
N HIS A 215 -16.80 -9.46 29.10
CA HIS A 215 -17.89 -9.10 30.02
C HIS A 215 -18.84 -10.26 30.33
N SER A 216 -18.43 -11.49 29.97
CA SER A 216 -19.07 -12.76 30.34
C SER A 216 -18.38 -13.37 31.56
#